data_AF-A0A7X7FS18-F1
#
_entry.id   AF-A0A7X7FS18-F1
#
_cell.length_a   1.000
_cell.length_b   1.000
_cell.length_c   1.000
_cell.angle_alpha   90.00
_cell.angle_beta   90.00
_cell.angle_gamma   90.00
#
_symmetry.space_group_name_H-M   'P 1'
#
loop_
_entity.id
_entity.type
_entity.pdbx_description
1 polymer ?
#
loop_
_entity_poly.entity_id
_entity_poly.type
_entity_poly.pdbx_seq_one_letter_code
_entity_poly.pdbx_strand_id
1 'polypeptide(L)'
;MAGDRKLTNVFERYLTVWVALCIVGGIVLGKIAPGVAKYLDGLSVYVNGAPVVSIPIAICLFFMMYPIMVKIDFASVVKAGKSGKPVWLTLFVNWAIKPFTMYAIALLFLGFLFRGLIGAEATDLVKMPFG
;
A
#
# COMPACT_ATOMS: atom_id res chain seq x y z
N MET A 1 -24.71 -21.13 9.86
CA MET A 1 -24.89 -20.05 10.86
C MET A 1 -23.76 -19.04 10.68
N ALA A 2 -23.98 -17.99 9.90
CA ALA A 2 -23.07 -16.84 9.90
C ALA A 2 -23.32 -16.11 11.23
N GLY A 3 -22.42 -16.29 12.19
CA GLY A 3 -22.46 -15.53 13.43
C GLY A 3 -22.41 -14.05 13.06
N ASP A 4 -23.47 -13.34 13.40
CA ASP A 4 -23.59 -11.90 13.26
C ASP A 4 -22.44 -11.28 14.06
N ARG A 5 -21.33 -10.99 13.37
CA ARG A 5 -20.17 -10.31 13.96
C ARG A 5 -20.61 -8.88 14.22
N LYS A 6 -21.35 -8.66 15.32
CA LYS A 6 -21.51 -7.33 15.87
C LYS A 6 -20.09 -6.79 16.04
N LEU A 7 -19.76 -5.72 15.32
CA LEU A 7 -18.57 -4.90 15.52
C LEU A 7 -18.70 -4.28 16.92
N THR A 8 -18.53 -5.09 17.97
CA THR A 8 -18.71 -4.71 19.37
C THR A 8 -17.56 -3.87 19.87
N ASN A 9 -16.42 -3.92 19.17
CA ASN A 9 -15.24 -3.14 19.50
C ASN A 9 -15.29 -1.77 18.82
N VAL A 10 -15.28 -0.70 19.62
CA VAL A 10 -15.23 0.70 19.18
C VAL A 10 -14.08 0.93 18.19
N PHE A 11 -12.97 0.20 18.34
CA PHE A 11 -11.84 0.26 17.43
C PHE A 11 -12.17 -0.20 16.00
N GLU A 12 -12.85 -1.35 15.86
CA GLU A 12 -13.24 -1.89 14.55
C GLU A 12 -14.30 -1.00 13.87
N ARG A 13 -15.21 -0.43 14.67
CA ARG A 13 -16.26 0.46 14.18
C ARG A 13 -15.73 1.81 13.68
N TYR A 14 -14.72 2.37 14.35
CA TYR A 14 -14.13 3.66 14.01
C TYR A 14 -12.75 3.54 13.34
N LEU A 15 -12.43 2.39 12.75
CA LEU A 15 -11.12 2.12 12.15
C LEU A 15 -10.72 3.21 11.14
N THR A 16 -11.64 3.68 10.31
CA THR A 16 -11.39 4.77 9.34
C THR A 16 -10.97 6.08 10.03
N VAL A 17 -11.58 6.41 11.17
CA VAL A 17 -11.24 7.61 11.96
C VAL A 17 -9.86 7.45 12.58
N TRP A 18 -9.56 6.28 13.15
CA TRP A 18 -8.24 5.98 13.70
C TRP A 18 -7.14 6.05 12.63
N VAL A 19 -7.38 5.48 11.44
CA VAL A 19 -6.45 5.56 10.31
C VAL A 19 -6.22 7.02 9.89
N ALA A 20 -7.29 7.82 9.77
CA ALA A 20 -7.16 9.25 9.46
C ALA A 20 -6.35 10.00 10.52
N LEU A 21 -6.59 9.73 11.81
CA LEU A 21 -5.82 10.31 12.91
C LEU A 21 -4.35 9.88 12.87
N CYS A 22 -4.04 8.62 12.57
CA CYS A 22 -2.67 8.15 12.40
C CYS A 22 -1.96 8.84 11.23
N ILE A 23 -2.64 9.08 10.11
CA ILE A 23 -2.10 9.81 8.96
C ILE A 23 -1.77 11.25 9.35
N VAL A 24 -2.73 11.97 9.93
CA VAL A 24 -2.55 13.37 10.35
C VAL A 24 -1.46 13.48 11.42
N GLY A 25 -1.48 12.61 12.42
CA GLY A 25 -0.48 12.55 13.47
C GLY A 25 0.93 12.25 12.92
N GLY A 26 1.04 11.32 11.97
CA GLY A 26 2.30 11.01 11.29
C GLY A 26 2.86 12.21 10.50
N ILE A 27 2.00 12.95 9.79
CA ILE A 27 2.40 14.16 9.06
C ILE A 27 2.91 15.23 10.02
N VAL A 28 2.18 15.50 11.10
CA VAL A 28 2.56 16.52 12.10
C VAL A 28 3.87 16.13 12.79
N LEU A 29 4.01 14.87 13.19
CA LEU A 29 5.22 14.36 13.83
C LEU A 29 6.44 14.41 12.89
N GLY A 30 6.26 14.08 11.61
CA GLY A 30 7.30 14.22 10.59
C GLY A 30 7.74 15.67 10.34
N LYS A 31 6.85 16.64 10.56
CA LYS A 31 7.16 18.08 10.43
C LYS A 31 7.89 18.65 11.65
N ILE A 32 7.56 18.19 12.87
CA ILE A 32 8.13 18.69 14.13
C ILE A 32 9.46 17.99 14.47
N ALA A 33 9.60 16.72 14.11
CA ALA A 33 10.79 15.91 14.39
C ALA A 33 11.45 15.38 13.10
N PRO A 34 12.04 16.25 12.26
CA PRO A 34 12.70 15.83 11.02
C PRO A 34 13.89 14.88 11.29
N GLY A 35 14.48 14.92 12.50
CA GLY A 35 15.51 13.98 12.93
C GLY A 35 15.02 12.53 13.08
N VAL A 36 13.75 12.32 13.45
CA VAL A 36 13.15 10.97 13.53
C VAL A 36 12.86 10.43 12.13
N ALA A 37 12.37 11.28 11.21
CA ALA A 37 12.22 10.92 9.81
C ALA A 37 13.57 10.53 9.18
N LYS A 38 14.62 11.33 9.41
CA LYS A 38 15.99 11.03 8.95
C LYS A 38 16.59 9.77 9.59
N TYR A 39 16.27 9.47 10.85
CA TYR A 39 16.71 8.24 11.52
C TYR A 39 15.98 7.00 10.97
N LEU A 40 14.67 7.10 10.70
CA LEU A 40 13.90 6.04 10.06
C LEU A 40 14.32 5.80 8.60
N ASP A 41 14.66 6.87 7.88
CA ASP A 41 15.30 6.80 6.56
C ASP A 41 16.72 6.25 6.65
N GLY A 42 17.44 6.49 7.74
CA GLY A 42 18.76 5.91 8.02
C GLY A 42 18.73 4.42 8.36
N LEU A 43 17.60 3.93 8.91
CA LEU A 43 17.32 2.51 9.14
C LEU A 43 16.76 1.79 7.90
N SER A 44 16.75 2.46 6.75
CA SER A 44 16.39 1.85 5.48
C SER A 44 17.57 1.15 4.83
N VAL A 45 17.29 -0.01 4.24
CA VAL A 45 18.30 -0.72 3.45
C VAL A 45 18.38 -0.04 2.09
N TYR A 46 19.50 0.65 1.85
CA TYR A 46 19.79 1.27 0.57
C TYR A 46 20.24 0.19 -0.43
N VAL A 47 19.53 0.07 -1.55
CA VAL A 47 20.00 -0.70 -2.72
C VAL A 47 20.02 0.27 -3.90
N ASN A 48 21.17 0.41 -4.55
CA ASN A 48 21.36 1.36 -5.67
C ASN A 48 21.01 2.83 -5.34
N GLY A 49 21.35 3.32 -4.15
CA GLY A 49 21.18 4.74 -3.79
C GLY A 49 19.74 5.17 -3.48
N ALA A 50 18.77 4.24 -3.52
CA ALA A 50 17.38 4.49 -3.11
C ALA A 50 17.06 3.71 -1.82
N PRO A 51 16.38 4.32 -0.84
CA PRO A 51 15.83 3.60 0.31
C PRO A 51 14.74 2.65 -0.18
N VAL A 52 15.03 1.36 -0.29
CA VAL A 52 14.10 0.40 -0.91
C VAL A 52 13.05 -0.06 0.08
N VAL A 53 13.47 -0.37 1.31
CA VAL A 53 12.57 -0.78 2.39
C VAL A 53 13.17 -0.40 3.75
N SER A 54 12.41 0.34 4.56
CA SER A 54 12.76 0.57 5.97
C SER A 54 12.59 -0.72 6.78
N ILE A 55 13.60 -1.09 7.58
CA ILE A 55 13.55 -2.30 8.42
C ILE A 55 12.27 -2.36 9.28
N PRO A 56 11.81 -1.26 9.94
CA PRO A 56 10.55 -1.26 10.68
C PRO A 56 9.32 -1.59 9.81
N ILE A 57 9.24 -1.02 8.59
CA ILE A 57 8.13 -1.25 7.67
C ILE A 57 8.14 -2.71 7.20
N ALA A 58 9.30 -3.27 6.89
CA ALA A 58 9.44 -4.68 6.51
C ALA A 58 8.90 -5.61 7.62
N ILE A 59 9.23 -5.34 8.88
CA ILE A 59 8.74 -6.12 10.03
C ILE A 59 7.21 -5.99 10.15
N CYS A 60 6.65 -4.79 10.02
CA CYS A 60 5.20 -4.59 10.03
C CYS A 60 4.50 -5.36 8.90
N LEU A 61 5.02 -5.28 7.67
CA LEU A 61 4.47 -6.01 6.52
C LEU A 61 4.57 -7.53 6.72
N PHE A 62 5.68 -8.01 7.28
CA PHE A 62 5.84 -9.43 7.63
C PHE A 62 4.79 -9.88 8.64
N PHE A 63 4.57 -9.14 9.72
CA PHE A 63 3.53 -9.44 10.71
C PHE A 63 2.10 -9.31 10.17
N MET A 64 1.86 -8.49 9.14
CA MET A 64 0.56 -8.44 8.47
C MET A 64 0.34 -9.65 7.54
N MET A 65 1.39 -10.12 6.87
CA MET A 65 1.32 -11.24 5.93
C MET A 65 1.29 -12.60 6.65
N TYR A 66 2.04 -12.74 7.75
CA TYR A 66 2.21 -14.01 8.47
C TYR A 66 0.88 -14.63 8.96
N PRO A 67 -0.07 -13.88 9.56
CA PRO A 67 -1.35 -14.43 9.99
C PRO A 67 -2.20 -14.96 8.83
N ILE A 68 -2.10 -14.33 7.66
CA ILE A 68 -2.81 -14.80 6.47
C ILE A 68 -2.16 -16.09 5.98
N MET A 69 -0.83 -16.13 5.90
CA MET A 69 -0.07 -17.31 5.46
C MET A 69 -0.37 -18.55 6.29
N VAL A 70 -0.36 -18.44 7.62
CA VAL A 70 -0.61 -19.58 8.54
C VAL A 70 -2.08 -20.02 8.52
N LYS A 71 -3.01 -19.14 8.16
CA LYS A 71 -4.45 -19.46 8.05
C LYS A 71 -4.84 -20.07 6.70
N ILE A 72 -3.93 -20.12 5.73
CA ILE A 72 -4.23 -20.71 4.42
C ILE A 72 -4.25 -22.24 4.55
N ASP A 73 -5.39 -22.82 4.18
CA ASP A 73 -5.55 -24.26 4.00
C ASP A 73 -5.10 -24.66 2.59
N PHE A 74 -4.04 -25.46 2.50
CA PHE A 74 -3.48 -25.95 1.24
C PHE A 74 -4.50 -26.77 0.41
N ALA A 75 -5.43 -27.48 1.05
CA ALA A 75 -6.47 -28.23 0.34
C ALA A 75 -7.41 -27.28 -0.41
N SER A 76 -7.75 -26.15 0.21
CA SER A 76 -8.53 -25.07 -0.40
C SER A 76 -7.80 -24.41 -1.58
N VAL A 77 -6.47 -24.25 -1.50
CA VAL A 77 -5.64 -23.73 -2.60
C VAL A 77 -5.65 -24.67 -3.81
N VAL A 78 -5.46 -25.98 -3.58
CA VAL A 78 -5.50 -26.99 -4.65
C VAL A 78 -6.88 -27.05 -5.32
N LYS A 79 -7.95 -26.93 -4.53
CA LYS A 79 -9.33 -26.85 -5.05
C LYS A 79 -9.57 -25.59 -5.88
N ALA A 80 -9.08 -24.43 -5.43
CA ALA A 80 -9.16 -23.18 -6.17
C ALA A 80 -8.41 -23.27 -7.51
N GLY A 81 -7.26 -23.94 -7.55
CA GLY A 81 -6.52 -24.22 -8.78
C GLY A 81 -7.29 -25.10 -9.78
N LYS A 82 -8.12 -26.04 -9.32
CA LYS A 82 -8.99 -26.86 -10.19
C LYS A 82 -10.09 -26.02 -10.85
N SER A 83 -10.55 -24.95 -10.20
CA SER A 83 -11.45 -23.95 -10.76
C SER A 83 -10.67 -22.76 -11.33
N GLY A 84 -9.97 -22.96 -12.45
CA GLY A 84 -9.03 -21.95 -12.98
C GLY A 84 -9.66 -20.65 -13.48
N LYS A 85 -10.93 -20.68 -13.95
CA LYS A 85 -11.57 -19.52 -14.61
C LYS A 85 -11.74 -18.31 -13.67
N PRO A 86 -12.26 -18.45 -12.43
CA PRO A 86 -12.33 -17.32 -11.49
C PRO A 86 -10.97 -16.88 -10.95
N VAL A 87 -10.05 -17.83 -10.74
CA VAL A 87 -8.68 -17.53 -10.26
C VAL A 87 -7.91 -16.71 -11.29
N TRP A 88 -7.97 -17.11 -12.56
CA TRP A 88 -7.29 -16.41 -13.65
C TRP A 88 -7.86 -15.00 -13.85
N LEU A 89 -9.19 -14.84 -13.79
CA LEU A 89 -9.82 -13.52 -13.86
C LEU A 89 -9.36 -12.63 -12.70
N THR A 90 -9.32 -13.16 -11.48
CA THR A 90 -8.88 -12.40 -10.30
C THR A 90 -7.42 -11.99 -10.42
N LEU A 91 -6.54 -12.90 -10.87
CA LEU A 91 -5.14 -12.61 -11.12
C LEU A 91 -4.96 -11.55 -12.20
N PHE A 92 -5.67 -11.67 -13.32
CA PHE A 92 -5.62 -10.70 -14.41
C PHE A 92 -6.07 -9.31 -13.94
N VAL A 93 -7.19 -9.21 -13.23
CA VAL A 93 -7.66 -7.93 -12.69
C VAL A 93 -6.66 -7.38 -11.66
N ASN A 94 -6.14 -8.22 -10.77
CA ASN A 94 -5.25 -7.78 -9.69
C ASN A 94 -3.87 -7.35 -10.21
N TRP A 95 -3.30 -8.06 -11.18
CA TRP A 95 -1.95 -7.82 -11.68
C TRP A 95 -1.90 -6.99 -12.97
N ALA A 96 -2.91 -7.05 -13.84
CA ALA A 96 -2.91 -6.30 -15.09
C ALA A 96 -3.84 -5.07 -15.05
N ILE A 97 -4.93 -5.08 -14.30
CA ILE A 97 -5.82 -3.90 -14.28
C ILE A 97 -5.40 -2.93 -13.17
N LYS A 98 -5.15 -3.41 -11.95
CA LYS A 98 -4.83 -2.51 -10.83
C LYS A 98 -3.58 -1.67 -11.06
N PRO A 99 -2.42 -2.20 -11.51
CA PRO A 99 -1.22 -1.37 -11.65
C PRO A 99 -1.38 -0.29 -12.72
N PHE A 100 -2.02 -0.64 -13.84
CA PHE A 100 -2.24 0.29 -14.94
C PHE A 100 -3.30 1.34 -14.59
N THR A 101 -4.34 0.96 -13.85
CA THR A 101 -5.34 1.92 -13.34
C THR A 101 -4.70 2.88 -12.35
N MET A 102 -3.87 2.37 -11.43
CA MET A 102 -3.11 3.21 -10.49
C MET A 102 -2.20 4.18 -11.24
N TYR A 103 -1.47 3.70 -12.24
CA TYR A 103 -0.60 4.53 -13.07
C TYR A 103 -1.38 5.58 -13.87
N ALA A 104 -2.49 5.20 -14.50
CA ALA A 104 -3.35 6.13 -15.26
C ALA A 104 -3.94 7.23 -14.38
N ILE A 105 -4.42 6.88 -13.18
CA ILE A 105 -4.89 7.86 -12.19
C ILE A 105 -3.74 8.76 -11.74
N ALA A 106 -2.57 8.20 -11.42
CA ALA A 106 -1.40 8.98 -11.04
C ALA A 106 -0.99 9.97 -12.13
N LEU A 107 -0.96 9.54 -13.41
CA LEU A 107 -0.70 10.39 -14.56
C LEU A 107 -1.75 11.51 -14.72
N LEU A 108 -3.04 11.17 -14.62
CA LEU A 108 -4.12 12.15 -14.76
C LEU A 108 -4.00 13.25 -13.70
N PHE A 109 -3.81 12.87 -12.43
CA PHE A 109 -3.76 13.82 -11.34
C PHE A 109 -2.42 14.56 -11.26
N LEU A 110 -1.28 13.86 -11.27
CA LEU A 110 0.03 14.49 -11.10
C LEU A 110 0.55 15.13 -12.40
N GLY A 111 0.28 14.51 -13.54
CA GLY A 111 0.79 14.96 -14.85
C GLY A 111 -0.06 16.03 -15.54
N PHE A 112 -1.39 15.99 -15.40
CA PHE A 112 -2.29 16.94 -16.07
C PHE A 112 -2.96 17.92 -15.10
N LEU A 113 -3.70 17.43 -14.11
CA LEU A 113 -4.53 18.29 -13.24
C LEU A 113 -3.71 19.13 -12.26
N PHE A 114 -2.70 18.54 -11.62
CA PHE A 114 -1.88 19.20 -10.61
C PHE A 114 -0.56 19.76 -11.15
N ARG A 115 -0.33 19.71 -12.46
CA ARG A 115 0.86 20.28 -13.11
C ARG A 115 1.04 21.77 -12.76
N GLY A 116 -0.05 22.53 -12.71
CA GLY A 116 -0.03 23.94 -12.33
C GLY A 116 0.13 24.19 -10.81
N LEU A 117 -0.18 23.21 -9.97
CA LEU A 117 -0.17 23.34 -8.51
C LEU A 117 1.17 22.90 -7.87
N ILE A 118 1.85 21.91 -8.46
CA ILE A 118 3.07 21.28 -7.90
C ILE A 118 4.36 21.82 -8.57
N GLY A 119 4.24 22.51 -9.71
CA GLY A 119 5.38 23.06 -10.46
C GLY A 119 6.01 22.06 -11.43
N ALA A 120 6.68 22.57 -12.46
CA ALA A 120 7.25 21.75 -13.56
C ALA A 120 8.34 20.77 -13.09
N GLU A 121 9.00 21.03 -11.96
CA GLU A 121 10.05 20.13 -11.41
C GLU A 121 9.48 18.82 -10.85
N ALA A 122 8.26 18.83 -10.29
CA ALA A 122 7.65 17.62 -9.72
C ALA A 122 7.04 16.68 -10.78
N THR A 123 6.78 17.20 -11.99
CA THR A 123 6.25 16.40 -13.11
C THR A 123 7.33 15.58 -13.81
N ASP A 124 8.61 15.96 -13.66
CA ASP A 124 9.75 15.25 -14.26
C ASP A 124 9.98 13.85 -13.64
N LEU A 125 9.42 13.60 -12.45
CA LEU A 125 9.44 12.30 -11.78
C LEU A 125 8.37 11.32 -12.32
N VAL A 126 7.32 11.83 -12.98
CA VAL A 126 6.29 11.00 -13.63
C VAL A 126 6.67 10.83 -15.10
N LYS A 127 7.87 10.28 -15.34
CA LYS A 127 8.31 9.97 -16.68
C LYS A 127 7.53 8.77 -17.21
N MET A 128 7.01 8.88 -18.43
CA MET A 128 6.37 7.74 -19.07
C MET A 128 7.43 6.66 -19.30
N PRO A 129 7.15 5.37 -19.04
CA PRO A 129 8.13 4.30 -19.25
C PRO A 129 8.59 4.18 -20.72
N PHE A 130 7.94 4.89 -21.64
CA PHE A 130 8.23 4.91 -23.07
C PHE A 130 8.89 6.21 -23.58
N GLY A 131 9.45 7.04 -22.69
CA GLY A 131 10.23 8.24 -23.07
C GLY A 131 9.50 9.54 -22.81
#